data_AF-A0A0N0BLH3-F1
#
_entry.id   AF-A0A0N0BLH3-F1
#
_cell.length_a   1.000
_cell.length_b   1.000
_cell.length_c   1.000
_cell.angle_alpha   90.00
_cell.angle_beta   90.00
_cell.angle_gamma   90.00
#
_symmetry.space_group_name_H-M   'P 1'
#
loop_
_entity.id
_entity.type
_entity.pdbx_description
1 polymer ?
#
loop_
_entity_poly.entity_id
_entity_poly.type
_entity_poly.pdbx_seq_one_letter_code
_entity_poly.pdbx_strand_id
1 'polypeptide(L)'
;MLSRTIAAFCIIDDALQAMGHKDDPQTKVPSSVILTLAILAAMELGGKHNKALALAKDLNLFTHVPSPSRFNRRLHALYPLFLPLLHLLSQVWKNLH
;
A
#
# COMPACT_ATOMS: atom_id res chain seq x y z
N MET A 1 -12.11 -5.78 8.77
CA MET A 1 -11.70 -4.83 7.72
C MET A 1 -10.68 -3.81 8.24
N LEU A 2 -11.06 -2.80 9.03
CA LEU A 2 -10.16 -1.69 9.40
C LEU A 2 -8.86 -2.12 10.09
N SER A 3 -8.93 -3.01 11.10
CA SER A 3 -7.71 -3.50 11.78
C SER A 3 -6.76 -4.24 10.85
N ARG A 4 -7.29 -4.94 9.82
CA ARG A 4 -6.48 -5.60 8.80
C ARG A 4 -5.82 -4.58 7.87
N THR A 5 -6.53 -3.52 7.51
CA THR A 5 -5.98 -2.41 6.71
C THR A 5 -4.89 -1.66 7.45
N ILE A 6 -5.07 -1.40 8.75
CA ILE A 6 -4.05 -0.77 9.60
C ILE A 6 -2.82 -1.69 9.70
N ALA A 7 -3.01 -2.98 9.96
CA ALA A 7 -1.92 -3.94 9.99
C ALA A 7 -1.16 -4.01 8.65
N ALA A 8 -1.89 -4.07 7.53
CA ALA A 8 -1.29 -4.03 6.20
C ALA A 8 -0.48 -2.75 5.97
N PHE A 9 -1.01 -1.59 6.39
CA PHE A 9 -0.30 -0.32 6.32
C PHE A 9 1.01 -0.36 7.10
N CYS A 10 0.97 -0.74 8.37
CA CYS A 10 2.18 -0.82 9.22
C CYS A 10 3.23 -1.75 8.61
N ILE A 11 2.84 -2.97 8.19
CA ILE A 11 3.76 -3.94 7.60
C ILE A 11 4.39 -3.40 6.32
N ILE A 12 3.61 -2.77 5.43
CA ILE A 12 4.13 -2.21 4.19
C ILE A 12 5.06 -1.03 4.48
N ASP A 13 4.67 -0.14 5.39
CA ASP A 13 5.45 1.06 5.69
C ASP A 13 6.82 0.69 6.25
N ASP A 14 6.86 -0.23 7.23
CA ASP A 14 8.10 -0.77 7.78
C ASP A 14 8.94 -1.49 6.73
N ALA A 15 8.31 -2.29 5.85
CA ALA A 15 9.01 -2.99 4.77
C ALA A 15 9.64 -2.02 3.77
N LEU A 16 8.93 -0.97 3.37
CA LEU A 16 9.46 0.07 2.48
C LEU A 16 10.63 0.82 3.14
N GLN A 17 10.52 1.14 4.43
CA GLN A 17 11.62 1.76 5.18
C GLN A 17 12.85 0.84 5.24
N ALA A 18 12.66 -0.46 5.53
CA ALA A 18 13.74 -1.44 5.57
C ALA A 18 14.42 -1.65 4.20
N MET A 19 13.66 -1.51 3.11
CA MET A 19 14.20 -1.52 1.73
C MET A 19 14.94 -0.23 1.35
N GLY A 20 14.91 0.80 2.20
CA GLY A 20 15.46 2.13 1.89
C GLY A 20 14.66 2.89 0.82
N HIS A 21 13.39 2.52 0.60
CA HIS A 21 12.51 3.22 -0.33
C HIS A 21 12.28 4.66 0.15
N LYS A 22 12.46 5.62 -0.75
CA LYS A 22 12.17 7.03 -0.48
C LYS A 22 11.08 7.50 -1.42
N ASP A 23 10.03 8.04 -0.84
CA ASP A 23 9.00 8.73 -1.62
C ASP A 23 9.55 10.01 -2.24
N ASP A 24 9.00 10.36 -3.41
CA ASP A 24 9.24 11.66 -4.03
C ASP A 24 8.79 12.78 -3.05
N PRO A 25 9.65 13.73 -2.67
CA PRO A 25 9.29 14.79 -1.72
C PRO A 25 8.07 15.63 -2.13
N GLN A 26 7.69 15.63 -3.40
CA GLN A 26 6.54 16.37 -3.92
C GLN A 26 5.22 15.58 -3.81
N THR A 27 5.27 14.30 -3.45
CA THR A 27 4.04 13.50 -3.31
C THR A 27 3.29 13.86 -2.03
N LYS A 28 1.97 14.05 -2.14
CA LYS A 28 1.09 14.22 -0.97
C LYS A 28 0.64 12.90 -0.34
N VAL A 29 0.92 11.79 -1.01
CA VAL A 29 0.48 10.44 -0.63
C VAL A 29 1.72 9.57 -0.63
N PRO A 30 2.11 8.90 0.46
CA PRO A 30 3.27 8.03 0.45
C PRO A 30 3.02 6.73 -0.32
N SER A 31 4.07 6.02 -0.71
CA SER A 31 3.97 4.74 -1.42
C SER A 31 3.32 3.64 -0.59
N SER A 32 3.51 3.67 0.74
CA SER A 32 2.84 2.76 1.67
C SER A 32 1.32 2.86 1.57
N VAL A 33 0.77 4.06 1.40
CA VAL A 33 -0.68 4.26 1.20
C VAL A 33 -1.15 3.68 -0.15
N ILE A 34 -0.38 3.84 -1.22
CA ILE A 34 -0.72 3.29 -2.54
C ILE A 34 -0.81 1.76 -2.48
N LEU A 35 0.20 1.12 -1.89
CA LEU A 35 0.23 -0.33 -1.74
C LEU A 35 -0.86 -0.81 -0.78
N THR A 36 -1.12 -0.09 0.31
CA THR A 36 -2.21 -0.42 1.25
C THR A 36 -3.57 -0.39 0.58
N LEU A 37 -3.83 0.60 -0.28
CA LEU A 37 -5.09 0.69 -1.04
C LEU A 37 -5.23 -0.46 -2.05
N ALA A 38 -4.13 -0.91 -2.67
CA ALA A 38 -4.14 -2.09 -3.53
C ALA A 38 -4.45 -3.37 -2.73
N ILE A 39 -3.83 -3.53 -1.55
CA ILE A 39 -4.10 -4.66 -0.65
C ILE A 39 -5.54 -4.63 -0.14
N LEU A 40 -6.06 -3.46 0.27
CA LEU A 40 -7.46 -3.29 0.67
C LEU A 40 -8.41 -3.72 -0.45
N ALA A 41 -8.11 -3.33 -1.69
CA ALA A 41 -8.92 -3.75 -2.84
C ALA A 41 -8.91 -5.26 -3.02
N ALA A 42 -7.74 -5.89 -2.93
CA ALA A 42 -7.59 -7.34 -3.06
C ALA A 42 -8.30 -8.10 -1.93
N MET A 43 -8.16 -7.66 -0.68
CA MET A 43 -8.68 -8.35 0.50
C MET A 43 -10.19 -8.21 0.68
N GLU A 44 -10.75 -7.03 0.42
CA GLU A 44 -12.12 -6.69 0.86
C GLU A 44 -13.06 -6.34 -0.30
N LEU A 45 -12.54 -6.09 -1.51
CA LEU A 45 -13.32 -5.52 -2.62
C LEU A 45 -13.14 -6.26 -3.96
N GLY A 46 -12.61 -7.49 -3.92
CA GLY A 46 -12.43 -8.35 -5.10
C GLY A 46 -11.50 -7.75 -6.16
N GLY A 47 -10.47 -7.01 -5.73
CA GLY A 47 -9.50 -6.33 -6.59
C GLY A 47 -9.99 -5.01 -7.20
N LYS A 48 -11.18 -4.53 -6.83
CA LYS A 48 -11.76 -3.30 -7.41
C LYS A 48 -11.13 -2.04 -6.81
N HIS A 49 -9.99 -1.59 -7.35
CA HIS A 49 -9.26 -0.41 -6.88
C HIS A 49 -10.13 0.84 -6.73
N ASN A 50 -11.03 1.12 -7.68
CA ASN A 50 -11.93 2.28 -7.59
C ASN A 50 -12.84 2.24 -6.36
N LYS A 51 -13.30 1.04 -5.96
CA LYS A 51 -14.08 0.87 -4.72
C LYS A 51 -13.21 1.10 -3.48
N ALA A 52 -11.95 0.67 -3.51
CA ALA A 52 -11.02 0.90 -2.39
C ALA A 52 -10.75 2.40 -2.20
N LEU A 53 -10.57 3.14 -3.30
CA LEU A 53 -10.39 4.59 -3.26
C LEU A 53 -11.64 5.32 -2.75
N ALA A 54 -12.84 4.88 -3.15
CA ALA A 54 -14.09 5.44 -2.63
C ALA A 54 -14.23 5.17 -1.13
N LEU A 55 -14.07 3.91 -0.72
CA LEU A 55 -14.14 3.50 0.68
C LEU A 55 -13.13 4.25 1.57
N ALA A 56 -11.90 4.43 1.09
CA ALA A 56 -10.87 5.16 1.82
C ALA A 56 -11.21 6.65 2.02
N LYS A 57 -11.95 7.26 1.08
CA LYS A 57 -12.46 8.62 1.24
C LYS A 57 -13.62 8.67 2.22
N ASP A 58 -14.59 7.77 2.07
CA ASP A 58 -15.79 7.75 2.91
C ASP A 58 -15.44 7.54 4.39
N LEU A 59 -14.42 6.72 4.66
CA LEU A 59 -13.93 6.43 6.00
C LEU A 59 -12.81 7.36 6.48
N ASN A 60 -12.38 8.33 5.66
CA ASN A 60 -11.25 9.22 5.94
C ASN A 60 -9.98 8.45 6.40
N LEU A 61 -9.67 7.33 5.74
CA LEU A 61 -8.54 6.48 6.15
C LEU A 61 -7.19 7.17 6.00
N PHE A 62 -7.08 8.12 5.08
CA PHE A 62 -5.87 8.88 4.81
C PHE A 62 -6.23 10.34 4.55
N THR A 63 -5.36 11.26 4.98
CA THR A 63 -5.51 12.71 4.75
C THR A 63 -5.68 13.05 3.27
N HIS A 64 -5.03 12.30 2.39
CA HIS A 64 -5.13 12.46 0.94
C HIS A 64 -5.34 11.10 0.27
N VAL A 65 -6.42 10.99 -0.51
CA VAL A 65 -6.67 9.82 -1.37
C VAL A 65 -6.47 10.25 -2.84
N PRO A 66 -5.59 9.58 -3.61
CA PRO A 66 -5.31 9.95 -4.99
C PRO A 66 -6.53 9.73 -5.90
N SER A 67 -6.59 10.45 -7.02
CA SER A 67 -7.54 10.13 -8.08
C SER A 67 -7.21 8.76 -8.71
N PRO A 68 -8.19 8.05 -9.30
CA PRO A 68 -7.95 6.74 -9.91
C PRO A 68 -6.78 6.70 -10.91
N SER A 69 -6.66 7.70 -11.77
CA SER A 69 -5.55 7.81 -12.72
C SER A 69 -4.19 7.97 -12.01
N ARG A 70 -4.12 8.83 -10.98
CA ARG A 70 -2.90 9.07 -10.22
C ARG A 70 -2.51 7.84 -9.40
N PHE A 71 -3.49 7.17 -8.80
CA PHE A 71 -3.32 5.89 -8.12
C PHE A 71 -2.71 4.86 -9.07
N ASN A 72 -3.33 4.65 -10.23
CA ASN A 72 -2.88 3.62 -11.17
C ASN A 72 -1.44 3.88 -11.64
N ARG A 73 -1.12 5.11 -12.03
CA ARG A 73 0.24 5.49 -12.45
C ARG A 73 1.27 5.22 -11.35
N ARG A 74 0.95 5.57 -10.09
CA ARG A 74 1.86 5.33 -8.97
C ARG A 74 1.99 3.86 -8.62
N LEU A 75 0.89 3.11 -8.65
CA LEU A 75 0.90 1.67 -8.42
C LEU A 75 1.81 0.98 -9.43
N HIS A 76 1.68 1.32 -10.72
CA HIS A 76 2.57 0.82 -11.77
C HIS A 76 4.05 1.19 -11.55
N ALA A 77 4.33 2.41 -11.09
CA ALA A 77 5.71 2.82 -10.76
C ALA A 77 6.31 2.00 -9.60
N LEU A 78 5.48 1.43 -8.72
CA LEU A 78 5.90 0.59 -7.61
C LEU A 78 6.03 -0.90 -7.97
N TYR A 79 5.63 -1.32 -9.18
CA TYR A 79 5.73 -2.72 -9.63
C TYR A 79 7.11 -3.34 -9.45
N PRO A 80 8.22 -2.64 -9.74
CA PRO A 80 9.56 -3.18 -9.49
C PRO A 80 9.84 -3.52 -8.02
N LEU A 81 9.13 -2.91 -7.07
CA LEU A 81 9.31 -3.14 -5.63
C LEU A 81 8.57 -4.37 -5.12
N PHE A 82 7.64 -4.95 -5.88
CA PHE A 82 6.84 -6.09 -5.39
C PHE A 82 7.69 -7.32 -5.09
N LEU A 83 8.61 -7.70 -5.99
CA LEU A 83 9.47 -8.86 -5.78
C LEU A 83 10.42 -8.67 -4.57
N PRO A 84 11.15 -7.54 -4.45
CA PRO A 84 11.93 -7.26 -3.25
C PRO A 84 11.10 -7.25 -1.96
N LEU A 85 9.90 -6.66 -1.99
CA LEU A 85 9.02 -6.61 -0.83
C LEU A 85 8.56 -8.00 -0.41
N LEU A 86 8.13 -8.85 -1.37
CA LEU A 86 7.78 -10.24 -1.08
C LEU A 86 8.98 -11.05 -0.56
N HIS A 87 10.17 -10.82 -1.12
CA HIS A 87 11.39 -11.45 -0.63
C HIS A 87 11.68 -11.07 0.83
N LEU A 88 11.63 -9.76 1.16
CA LEU A 88 11.83 -9.27 2.52
C LEU A 88 10.83 -9.90 3.49
N LEU A 89 9.54 -9.87 3.15
CA LEU A 89 8.49 -10.46 3.99
C LEU A 89 8.70 -11.97 4.18
N SER A 90 9.16 -12.68 3.15
CA SER A 90 9.50 -14.10 3.27
C SER A 90 10.66 -14.35 4.23
N GLN A 91 11.70 -13.50 4.22
CA GLN A 91 12.80 -13.62 5.18
C GLN A 91 12.35 -13.32 6.61
N VAL A 92 11.55 -12.27 6.80
CA VAL A 92 10.99 -11.94 8.12
C VAL A 92 10.16 -13.12 8.65
N TRP A 93 9.31 -13.71 7.80
CA TRP A 93 8.49 -14.86 8.17
C TRP A 93 9.30 -16.08 8.64
N LYS A 94 10.41 -16.38 7.95
CA LYS A 94 11.35 -17.47 8.32
C LYS A 94 12.12 -17.24 9.63
N ASN A 95 12.18 -16.00 10.12
CA ASN A 95 12.82 -15.70 11.40
C ASN A 95 11.80 -15.66 12.56
N LEU A 96 10.51 -15.64 12.24
CA LEU A 96 9.41 -15.70 13.21
C LEU A 96 8.95 -17.15 13.48
N HIS A 97 9.30 -18.10 12.61
CA HIS A 97 8.98 -19.54 12.69
C HIS A 97 10.22 -20.36 12.36
#